data_AF-G3ATP3-F1
#
_entry.id   AF-G3ATP3-F1
#
_cell.length_a   1.000
_cell.length_b   1.000
_cell.length_c   1.000
_cell.angle_alpha   90.00
_cell.angle_beta   90.00
_cell.angle_gamma   90.00
#
_symmetry.space_group_name_H-M   'P 1'
#
loop_
_entity.id
_entity.type
_entity.pdbx_description
1 polymer ?
#
loop_
_entity_poly.entity_id
_entity_poly.type
_entity_poly.pdbx_seq_one_letter_code
_entity_poly.pdbx_strand_id
1 'polypeptide(L)'
;MTKLLLVLGSVASIIIPIFNQVRTPAKKNNNKNSSSHPLIDWFLISFGMKLPNKLSPEERTSIIGHLQGSAKGSWSTLVSDYFYLNTCEINFENCFLSLLIGRMLQSKYTKFTPIINHQLMMKAGLLMNLHDKSDDKYLKKLNQLVGKVDGISMFASEDLIARLTNVFEGKLIHNGITDGQNHIKYVELYQEFQNDYYGIVLNWRLLEIIHQLNLTYLEELNEDHEQILNDVQTIEKILDQKSSIYKYFELFVTIIDSKRSPNLYASLRGKVQNSLDRFKAEIEGLDLTDHEIYNTSDEENTELEDAPPAPPKVKPSLRAQRSLVASLGLVDEEEFIILTSCLILYFTSLQQPSQASRLLFYLKDSSSKLTLLGFTALVTLINNLKPTADEDSEALDILVKNCREWLNDTKLTDFMEVELRSELTKIVVNKGMILNGVEDETEDNVVINKD
;
A
#
# COMPACT_ATOMS: atom_id res chain seq x y z
N MET A 1 -10.09 53.48 -2.16
CA MET A 1 -8.90 54.17 -1.61
C MET A 1 -8.86 54.16 -0.07
N THR A 2 -9.87 54.66 0.63
CA THR A 2 -9.91 54.71 2.10
C THR A 2 -9.87 53.34 2.80
N LYS A 3 -10.55 52.31 2.27
CA LYS A 3 -10.48 50.94 2.82
C LYS A 3 -9.09 50.30 2.67
N LEU A 4 -8.37 50.62 1.59
CA LEU A 4 -7.03 50.09 1.32
C LEU A 4 -6.00 50.73 2.26
N LEU A 5 -6.13 52.04 2.52
CA LEU A 5 -5.34 52.77 3.52
C LEU A 5 -5.61 52.31 4.95
N LEU A 6 -6.84 51.90 5.27
CA LEU A 6 -7.20 51.36 6.57
C LEU A 6 -6.60 49.96 6.79
N VAL A 7 -6.61 49.11 5.76
CA VAL A 7 -5.97 47.78 5.78
C VAL A 7 -4.45 47.92 5.83
N LEU A 8 -3.85 48.83 5.06
CA LEU A 8 -2.42 49.12 5.13
C LEU A 8 -2.01 49.75 6.45
N GLY A 9 -2.83 50.63 7.01
CA GLY A 9 -2.61 51.28 8.31
C GLY A 9 -2.72 50.30 9.48
N SER A 10 -3.66 49.36 9.44
CA SER A 10 -3.77 48.32 10.47
C SER A 10 -2.63 47.30 10.37
N VAL A 11 -2.25 46.88 9.16
CA VAL A 11 -1.06 46.05 8.94
C VAL A 11 0.23 46.75 9.39
N ALA A 12 0.39 48.04 9.07
CA ALA A 12 1.53 48.84 9.51
C ALA A 12 1.57 49.02 11.04
N SER A 13 0.42 49.18 11.69
CA SER A 13 0.32 49.31 13.16
C SER A 13 0.77 48.04 13.91
N ILE A 14 0.70 46.88 13.25
CA ILE A 14 1.18 45.60 13.78
C ILE A 14 2.67 45.40 13.43
N ILE A 15 3.06 45.73 12.19
CA ILE A 15 4.44 45.53 11.69
C ILE A 15 5.45 46.46 12.35
N ILE A 16 5.15 47.75 12.48
CA ILE A 16 6.07 48.78 13.00
C ILE A 16 6.58 48.49 14.42
N PRO A 17 5.74 48.15 15.41
CA PRO A 17 6.22 47.85 16.76
C PRO A 17 7.05 46.56 16.82
N ILE A 18 6.72 45.54 16.02
CA ILE A 18 7.47 44.27 15.96
C ILE A 18 8.83 44.49 15.30
N PHE A 19 8.88 45.26 14.21
CA PHE A 19 10.13 45.65 13.55
C PHE A 19 11.05 46.45 14.49
N ASN A 20 10.47 47.34 15.30
CA ASN A 20 11.22 48.11 16.30
C ASN A 20 11.75 47.23 17.45
N GLN A 21 11.02 46.18 17.86
CA GLN A 21 11.49 45.21 18.86
C GLN A 21 12.63 44.31 18.34
N VAL A 22 12.60 43.91 17.08
CA VAL A 22 13.67 43.12 16.45
C VAL A 22 14.93 43.97 16.21
N ARG A 23 14.78 45.28 15.96
CA ARG A 23 15.90 46.19 15.71
C ARG A 23 16.57 46.70 16.98
N THR A 24 15.92 46.64 18.14
CA THR A 24 16.59 46.97 19.42
C THR A 24 17.60 45.88 19.76
N PRO A 25 18.91 46.19 19.81
CA PRO A 25 19.92 45.20 20.17
C PRO A 25 19.72 44.85 21.64
N ALA A 26 19.13 43.67 21.90
CA ALA A 26 19.13 43.10 23.23
C ALA A 26 20.58 42.96 23.69
N LYS A 27 20.96 43.71 24.73
CA LYS A 27 22.21 43.53 25.44
C LYS A 27 22.39 42.04 25.71
N LYS A 28 23.54 41.50 25.28
CA LYS A 28 24.04 40.14 25.54
C LYS A 28 23.56 39.62 26.90
N ASN A 29 22.48 38.84 26.91
CA ASN A 29 22.15 37.95 27.99
C ASN A 29 22.04 36.56 27.38
N ASN A 30 22.94 35.69 27.83
CA ASN A 30 23.26 34.37 27.31
C ASN A 30 22.18 33.32 27.61
N ASN A 31 20.89 33.68 27.62
CA ASN A 31 19.80 32.72 27.75
C ASN A 31 19.30 32.34 26.36
N LYS A 32 19.74 31.18 25.89
CA LYS A 32 19.29 30.50 24.65
C LYS A 32 17.82 30.04 24.66
N ASN A 33 17.01 30.51 25.61
CA ASN A 33 15.58 30.19 25.71
C ASN A 33 14.73 31.47 25.60
N SER A 34 14.95 32.27 24.55
CA SER A 34 13.87 33.17 24.13
C SER A 34 12.78 32.28 23.54
N SER A 35 11.67 32.09 24.26
CA SER A 35 10.48 31.42 23.78
C SER A 35 9.98 32.13 22.53
N SER A 36 10.43 31.68 21.37
CA SER A 36 9.97 32.15 20.08
C SER A 36 8.49 31.79 19.97
N HIS A 37 7.63 32.81 19.84
CA HIS A 37 6.22 32.57 19.53
C HIS A 37 6.10 32.17 18.06
N PRO A 38 5.73 30.91 17.73
CA PRO A 38 5.74 30.40 16.35
C PRO A 38 4.86 31.22 15.39
N LEU A 39 3.74 31.76 15.89
CA LEU A 39 2.85 32.64 15.14
C LEU A 39 3.48 33.99 14.77
N ILE A 40 4.21 34.60 15.70
CA ILE A 40 4.87 35.90 15.49
C ILE A 40 6.04 35.71 14.52
N ASP A 41 6.81 34.66 14.72
CA ASP A 41 7.91 34.29 13.82
C ASP A 41 7.40 33.96 12.41
N TRP A 42 6.30 33.21 12.30
CA TRP A 42 5.66 32.92 11.02
C TRP A 42 5.26 34.18 10.27
N PHE A 43 4.64 35.14 10.98
CA PHE A 43 4.29 36.43 10.41
C PHE A 43 5.54 37.20 9.94
N LEU A 44 6.57 37.30 10.80
CA LEU A 44 7.81 38.00 10.47
C LEU A 44 8.54 37.40 9.25
N ILE A 45 8.56 36.08 9.14
CA ILE A 45 9.19 35.38 8.02
C ILE A 45 8.36 35.52 6.74
N SER A 46 7.03 35.42 6.84
CA SER A 46 6.11 35.60 5.69
C SER A 46 6.22 36.98 5.06
N PHE A 47 6.57 38.01 5.84
CA PHE A 47 6.82 39.38 5.37
C PHE A 47 8.30 39.67 5.07
N GLY A 48 9.18 38.67 5.09
CA GLY A 48 10.61 38.82 4.77
C GLY A 48 11.42 39.63 5.79
N MET A 49 10.89 39.82 7.00
CA MET A 49 11.53 40.59 8.08
C MET A 49 12.44 39.75 8.97
N LYS A 50 12.36 38.41 8.88
CA LYS A 50 13.21 37.46 9.59
C LYS A 50 13.59 36.31 8.65
N LEU A 51 14.81 35.80 8.78
CA LEU A 51 15.25 34.62 8.03
C LEU A 51 14.57 33.35 8.57
N PRO A 52 14.25 32.36 7.70
CA PRO A 52 13.68 31.10 8.14
C PRO A 52 14.60 30.36 9.12
N ASN A 53 13.99 29.64 10.06
CA ASN A 53 14.72 28.80 11.00
C ASN A 53 15.16 27.49 10.33
N LYS A 54 16.28 26.91 10.76
CA LYS A 54 16.58 25.51 10.45
C LYS A 54 15.81 24.61 11.40
N LEU A 55 15.13 23.59 10.87
CA LEU A 55 14.47 22.58 11.70
C LEU A 55 15.56 21.78 12.44
N SER A 56 15.51 21.78 13.78
CA SER A 56 16.45 21.00 14.57
C SER A 56 16.07 19.52 14.55
N PRO A 57 17.03 18.59 14.70
CA PRO A 57 16.73 17.15 14.74
C PRO A 57 15.81 16.76 15.92
N GLU A 58 15.92 17.47 17.05
CA GLU A 58 15.09 17.25 18.23
C GLU A 58 13.64 17.66 17.97
N GLU A 59 13.41 18.85 17.42
CA GLU A 59 12.07 19.33 17.06
C GLU A 59 11.45 18.45 15.96
N ARG A 60 12.25 18.02 14.98
CA ARG A 60 11.80 17.05 13.97
C ARG A 60 11.29 15.76 14.62
N THR A 61 12.06 15.21 15.55
CA THR A 61 11.70 13.96 16.25
C THR A 61 10.45 14.18 17.12
N SER A 62 10.32 15.35 17.75
CA SER A 62 9.14 15.75 18.52
C SER A 62 7.87 15.80 17.65
N ILE A 63 7.92 16.50 16.52
CA ILE A 63 6.80 16.61 15.57
C ILE A 63 6.39 15.24 15.05
N ILE A 64 7.36 14.41 14.61
CA ILE A 64 7.09 13.05 14.14
C ILE A 64 6.50 12.19 15.27
N GLY A 65 7.04 12.30 16.49
CA GLY A 65 6.54 11.59 17.66
C GLY A 65 5.10 11.96 18.00
N HIS A 66 4.72 13.23 17.88
CA HIS A 66 3.32 13.67 18.02
C HIS A 66 2.43 13.01 16.96
N LEU A 67 2.85 13.01 15.70
CA LEU A 67 2.10 12.40 14.58
C LEU A 67 1.92 10.88 14.72
N GLN A 68 2.89 10.19 15.30
CA GLN A 68 2.83 8.75 15.59
C GLN A 68 1.97 8.41 16.83
N GLY A 69 1.42 9.41 17.53
CA GLY A 69 0.59 9.18 18.72
C GLY A 69 1.38 8.73 19.96
N SER A 70 2.70 8.92 19.99
CA SER A 70 3.57 8.53 21.12
C SER A 70 3.26 9.31 22.41
N ALA A 71 2.75 10.53 22.27
CA ALA A 71 2.06 11.28 23.32
C ALA A 71 0.62 11.48 22.86
N LYS A 72 -0.38 11.21 23.71
CA LYS A 72 -1.80 11.43 23.37
C LYS A 72 -1.97 12.81 22.71
N GLY A 73 -2.30 12.80 21.42
CA GLY A 73 -2.19 13.99 20.57
C GLY A 73 -3.10 15.11 21.04
N SER A 74 -2.51 16.25 21.41
CA SER A 74 -3.28 17.49 21.60
C SER A 74 -3.30 18.27 20.31
N TRP A 75 -4.49 18.60 19.81
CA TRP A 75 -4.69 19.44 18.63
C TRP A 75 -3.98 20.80 18.74
N SER A 76 -3.83 21.35 19.96
CA SER A 76 -3.06 22.58 20.18
C SER A 76 -1.59 22.44 19.81
N THR A 77 -1.00 21.27 20.08
CA THR A 77 0.39 20.96 19.74
C THR A 77 0.55 20.85 18.24
N LEU A 78 -0.38 20.17 17.56
CA LEU A 78 -0.35 20.02 16.10
C LEU A 78 -0.54 21.37 15.37
N VAL A 79 -1.34 22.29 15.94
CA VAL A 79 -1.41 23.69 15.48
C VAL A 79 -0.07 24.42 15.67
N SER A 80 0.59 24.24 16.82
CA SER A 80 1.91 24.83 17.08
C SER A 80 2.95 24.31 16.09
N ASP A 81 2.99 22.99 15.87
CA ASP A 81 3.89 22.32 14.95
C ASP A 81 3.69 22.80 13.51
N TYR A 82 2.43 22.98 13.09
CA TYR A 82 2.09 23.57 11.79
C TYR A 82 2.72 24.95 11.59
N PHE A 83 2.50 25.87 12.54
CA PHE A 83 3.05 27.22 12.42
C PHE A 83 4.57 27.23 12.51
N TYR A 84 5.14 26.41 13.40
CA TYR A 84 6.58 26.26 13.53
C TYR A 84 7.24 25.77 12.23
N LEU A 85 6.71 24.71 11.60
CA LEU A 85 7.18 24.23 10.29
C LEU A 85 7.11 25.29 9.21
N ASN A 86 6.10 26.17 9.25
CA ASN A 86 5.99 27.29 8.33
C ASN A 86 6.97 28.44 8.64
N THR A 87 7.63 28.43 9.80
CA THR A 87 8.79 29.31 10.10
C THR A 87 10.12 28.72 9.63
N CYS A 88 10.15 27.44 9.25
CA CYS A 88 11.38 26.76 8.87
C CYS A 88 11.72 26.95 7.39
N GLU A 89 12.98 26.64 7.05
CA GLU A 89 13.46 26.59 5.66
C GLU A 89 12.57 25.72 4.77
N ILE A 90 12.42 26.13 3.51
CA ILE A 90 11.65 25.40 2.51
C ILE A 90 12.51 24.26 1.98
N ASN A 91 12.24 23.05 2.44
CA ASN A 91 12.76 21.80 1.88
C ASN A 91 11.60 20.80 1.69
N PHE A 92 11.88 19.66 1.07
CA PHE A 92 10.84 18.65 0.80
C PHE A 92 10.17 18.17 2.09
N GLU A 93 10.95 17.78 3.10
CA GLU A 93 10.48 17.27 4.39
C GLU A 93 9.53 18.24 5.11
N ASN A 94 9.96 19.49 5.30
CA ASN A 94 9.20 20.51 6.01
C ASN A 94 7.92 20.87 5.27
N CYS A 95 7.97 20.91 3.92
CA CYS A 95 6.77 21.14 3.12
C CYS A 95 5.81 19.96 3.22
N PHE A 96 6.32 18.73 3.17
CA PHE A 96 5.54 17.50 3.30
C PHE A 96 4.82 17.46 4.66
N LEU A 97 5.55 17.63 5.76
CA LEU A 97 4.97 17.64 7.11
C LEU A 97 3.96 18.78 7.30
N SER A 98 4.28 19.99 6.83
CA SER A 98 3.36 21.14 6.90
C SER A 98 2.07 20.87 6.14
N LEU A 99 2.14 20.25 4.95
CA LEU A 99 0.98 19.87 4.17
C LEU A 99 0.13 18.83 4.91
N LEU A 100 0.76 17.76 5.40
CA LEU A 100 0.07 16.67 6.07
C LEU A 100 -0.65 17.14 7.34
N ILE A 101 0.08 17.86 8.21
CA ILE A 101 -0.47 18.48 9.42
C ILE A 101 -1.60 19.43 9.07
N GLY A 102 -1.42 20.28 8.07
CA GLY A 102 -2.45 21.23 7.67
C GLY A 102 -3.72 20.55 7.13
N ARG A 103 -3.61 19.42 6.42
CA ARG A 103 -4.77 18.61 6.01
C ARG A 103 -5.47 17.95 7.19
N MET A 104 -4.74 17.43 8.17
CA MET A 104 -5.33 16.93 9.42
C MET A 104 -6.04 18.05 10.20
N LEU A 105 -5.51 19.27 10.21
CA LEU A 105 -6.19 20.42 10.82
C LEU A 105 -7.45 20.82 10.06
N GLN A 106 -7.46 20.70 8.72
CA GLN A 106 -8.64 21.00 7.91
C GLN A 106 -9.78 20.03 8.15
N SER A 107 -9.51 18.73 8.29
CA SER A 107 -10.53 17.73 8.58
C SER A 107 -11.20 18.00 9.94
N LYS A 108 -10.43 18.47 10.93
CA LYS A 108 -10.95 18.81 12.27
C LYS A 108 -11.63 20.18 12.35
N TYR A 109 -11.04 21.21 11.73
CA TYR A 109 -11.42 22.60 11.90
C TYR A 109 -11.85 23.23 10.57
N THR A 110 -13.02 22.83 10.09
CA THR A 110 -13.66 23.28 8.83
C THR A 110 -13.92 24.79 8.72
N LYS A 111 -13.64 25.58 9.76
CA LYS A 111 -13.81 27.05 9.78
C LYS A 111 -12.51 27.84 9.53
N PHE A 112 -11.33 27.24 9.71
CA PHE A 112 -10.02 27.89 9.47
C PHE A 112 -9.48 27.63 8.05
N THR A 113 -10.27 26.95 7.23
CA THR A 113 -9.98 26.49 5.88
C THR A 113 -9.47 27.55 4.92
N PRO A 114 -9.99 28.78 4.80
CA PRO A 114 -9.59 29.65 3.68
C PRO A 114 -8.13 30.12 3.74
N ILE A 115 -7.60 30.46 4.92
CA ILE A 115 -6.20 30.90 5.08
C ILE A 115 -5.25 29.70 4.96
N ILE A 116 -5.60 28.58 5.60
CA ILE A 116 -4.83 27.34 5.54
C ILE A 116 -4.83 26.79 4.10
N ASN A 117 -5.96 26.82 3.39
CA ASN A 117 -6.11 26.36 2.00
C ASN A 117 -5.13 27.06 1.06
N HIS A 118 -5.03 28.39 1.15
CA HIS A 118 -4.13 29.14 0.29
C HIS A 118 -2.67 28.73 0.54
N GLN A 119 -2.26 28.59 1.81
CA GLN A 119 -0.91 28.15 2.15
C GLN A 119 -0.63 26.71 1.73
N LEU A 120 -1.59 25.80 1.93
CA LEU A 120 -1.48 24.42 1.49
C LEU A 120 -1.36 24.33 -0.03
N MET A 121 -2.13 25.11 -0.78
CA MET A 121 -2.05 25.11 -2.24
C MET A 121 -0.66 25.59 -2.72
N MET A 122 -0.13 26.65 -2.10
CA MET A 122 1.23 27.13 -2.38
C MET A 122 2.30 26.09 -2.03
N LYS A 123 2.19 25.46 -0.85
CA LYS A 123 3.12 24.41 -0.41
C LYS A 123 3.04 23.16 -1.27
N ALA A 124 1.86 22.81 -1.76
CA ALA A 124 1.65 21.68 -2.67
C ALA A 124 2.35 21.92 -4.02
N GLY A 125 2.22 23.14 -4.57
CA GLY A 125 2.95 23.54 -5.78
C GLY A 125 4.48 23.56 -5.59
N LEU A 126 4.96 23.95 -4.41
CA LEU A 126 6.39 23.88 -4.07
C LEU A 126 6.87 22.44 -3.94
N LEU A 127 6.12 21.57 -3.26
CA LEU A 127 6.50 20.18 -2.99
C LEU A 127 6.84 19.42 -4.28
N MET A 128 6.05 19.63 -5.34
CA MET A 128 6.27 19.00 -6.66
C MET A 128 7.62 19.36 -7.30
N ASN A 129 8.19 20.51 -6.94
CA ASN A 129 9.44 21.02 -7.51
C ASN A 129 10.65 20.84 -6.58
N LEU A 130 10.43 20.36 -5.36
CA LEU A 130 11.50 20.15 -4.38
C LEU A 130 12.06 18.74 -4.54
N HIS A 131 13.39 18.64 -4.62
CA HIS A 131 14.08 17.37 -4.53
C HIS A 131 14.50 17.10 -3.10
N ASP A 132 14.23 15.90 -2.63
CA ASP A 132 14.75 15.47 -1.34
C ASP A 132 16.26 15.20 -1.43
N LYS A 133 17.00 15.78 -0.48
CA LYS A 133 18.46 15.62 -0.33
C LYS A 133 18.82 14.90 0.97
N SER A 134 17.83 14.44 1.72
CA SER A 134 18.04 13.73 2.98
C SER A 134 18.76 12.39 2.76
N ASP A 135 19.16 11.72 3.84
CA ASP A 135 19.62 10.32 3.79
C ASP A 135 18.49 9.32 4.07
N ASP A 136 17.27 9.81 4.33
CA ASP A 136 16.12 8.97 4.67
C ASP A 136 15.59 8.23 3.43
N LYS A 137 15.55 6.90 3.54
CA LYS A 137 15.14 6.01 2.45
C LYS A 137 13.68 6.22 2.06
N TYR A 138 12.77 6.34 3.03
CA TYR A 138 11.33 6.44 2.74
C TYR A 138 10.94 7.85 2.34
N LEU A 139 11.62 8.88 2.87
CA LEU A 139 11.42 10.26 2.42
C LEU A 139 11.83 10.44 0.95
N LYS A 140 12.94 9.84 0.51
CA LYS A 140 13.33 9.78 -0.91
C LYS A 140 12.27 9.10 -1.77
N LYS A 141 11.69 8.00 -1.28
CA LYS A 141 10.62 7.29 -1.99
C LYS A 141 9.32 8.09 -2.04
N LEU A 142 8.97 8.82 -0.97
CA LEU A 142 7.86 9.77 -0.97
C LEU A 142 8.09 10.89 -2.00
N ASN A 143 9.32 11.41 -2.11
CA ASN A 143 9.67 12.38 -3.15
C ASN A 143 9.47 11.82 -4.56
N GLN A 144 9.87 10.56 -4.79
CA GLN A 144 9.63 9.88 -6.06
C GLN A 144 8.13 9.64 -6.32
N LEU A 145 7.38 9.24 -5.31
CA LEU A 145 5.94 9.01 -5.41
C LEU A 145 5.21 10.30 -5.79
N VAL A 146 5.46 11.39 -5.06
CA VAL A 146 4.90 12.72 -5.35
C VAL A 146 5.33 13.21 -6.74
N GLY A 147 6.61 13.06 -7.09
CA GLY A 147 7.12 13.59 -8.36
C GLY A 147 6.72 12.80 -9.61
N LYS A 148 6.36 11.52 -9.50
CA LYS A 148 6.19 10.63 -10.67
C LYS A 148 4.86 9.92 -10.79
N VAL A 149 4.15 9.70 -9.68
CA VAL A 149 2.95 8.84 -9.67
C VAL A 149 1.76 9.60 -9.10
N ASP A 150 1.86 10.00 -7.83
CA ASP A 150 0.71 10.43 -7.05
C ASP A 150 0.47 11.95 -7.10
N GLY A 151 1.51 12.72 -7.44
CA GLY A 151 1.42 14.17 -7.39
C GLY A 151 1.12 14.66 -5.97
N ILE A 152 0.09 15.48 -5.86
CA ILE A 152 -0.39 16.03 -4.58
C ILE A 152 -1.64 15.28 -4.07
N SER A 153 -2.03 14.19 -4.72
CA SER A 153 -3.31 13.51 -4.47
C SER A 153 -3.38 12.83 -3.11
N MET A 154 -2.26 12.36 -2.54
CA MET A 154 -2.22 11.89 -1.14
C MET A 154 -2.77 12.89 -0.14
N PHE A 155 -2.57 14.20 -0.37
CA PHE A 155 -3.06 15.24 0.54
C PHE A 155 -4.55 15.53 0.35
N ALA A 156 -5.17 14.97 -0.68
CA ALA A 156 -6.61 15.04 -0.92
C ALA A 156 -7.35 13.76 -0.50
N SER A 157 -6.63 12.65 -0.25
CA SER A 157 -7.21 11.39 0.24
C SER A 157 -7.82 11.58 1.63
N GLU A 158 -9.15 11.57 1.71
CA GLU A 158 -9.87 11.72 2.98
C GLU A 158 -9.58 10.54 3.92
N ASP A 159 -9.53 9.32 3.39
CA ASP A 159 -9.29 8.11 4.16
C ASP A 159 -7.87 8.05 4.73
N LEU A 160 -6.83 8.41 3.94
CA LEU A 160 -5.46 8.49 4.44
C LEU A 160 -5.35 9.49 5.59
N ILE A 161 -5.92 10.69 5.42
CA ILE A 161 -5.90 11.73 6.44
C ILE A 161 -6.71 11.31 7.67
N ALA A 162 -7.83 10.60 7.50
CA ALA A 162 -8.62 10.05 8.59
C ALA A 162 -7.83 8.99 9.38
N ARG A 163 -7.12 8.06 8.72
CA ARG A 163 -6.26 7.05 9.38
C ARG A 163 -5.13 7.70 10.18
N LEU A 164 -4.44 8.67 9.60
CA LEU A 164 -3.37 9.40 10.28
C LEU A 164 -3.91 10.20 11.47
N THR A 165 -5.11 10.78 11.33
CA THR A 165 -5.80 11.45 12.44
C THR A 165 -6.19 10.46 13.55
N ASN A 166 -6.65 9.26 13.20
CA ASN A 166 -6.95 8.21 14.17
C ASN A 166 -5.71 7.78 14.94
N VAL A 167 -4.56 7.60 14.27
CA VAL A 167 -3.28 7.30 14.94
C VAL A 167 -2.88 8.44 15.89
N PHE A 168 -2.94 9.68 15.43
CA PHE A 168 -2.62 10.86 16.24
C PHE A 168 -3.51 10.97 17.49
N GLU A 169 -4.82 10.73 17.36
CA GLU A 169 -5.78 10.77 18.48
C GLU A 169 -5.74 9.50 19.37
N GLY A 170 -4.94 8.48 19.02
CA GLY A 170 -4.86 7.21 19.74
C GLY A 170 -6.12 6.33 19.59
N LYS A 171 -6.82 6.47 18.47
CA LYS A 171 -7.99 5.66 18.10
C LYS A 171 -7.59 4.46 17.23
N LEU A 172 -8.55 3.56 16.98
CA LEU A 172 -8.38 2.49 16.01
C LEU A 172 -8.14 3.09 14.61
N ILE A 173 -7.17 2.55 13.86
CA ILE A 173 -6.75 3.06 12.54
C ILE A 173 -7.95 3.27 11.60
N HIS A 174 -8.89 2.31 11.59
CA HIS A 174 -10.07 2.30 10.71
C HIS A 174 -11.33 2.93 11.31
N ASN A 175 -11.21 3.65 12.41
CA ASN A 175 -12.37 4.23 13.07
C ASN A 175 -13.08 5.25 12.15
N GLY A 176 -14.32 4.93 11.76
CA GLY A 176 -15.15 5.79 10.90
C GLY A 176 -14.77 5.75 9.41
N ILE A 177 -14.03 4.73 8.97
CA ILE A 177 -13.58 4.59 7.58
C ILE A 177 -14.21 3.36 6.95
N THR A 178 -14.83 3.53 5.79
CA THR A 178 -15.47 2.48 4.99
C THR A 178 -14.67 2.25 3.71
N ASP A 179 -13.53 1.57 3.83
CA ASP A 179 -12.55 1.32 2.73
C ASP A 179 -12.64 -0.12 2.16
N GLY A 180 -13.59 -0.94 2.62
CA GLY A 180 -13.72 -2.32 2.17
C GLY A 180 -12.78 -3.27 2.92
N GLN A 181 -12.12 -4.18 2.20
CA GLN A 181 -11.53 -5.39 2.82
C GLN A 181 -10.06 -5.28 3.25
N ASN A 182 -9.38 -4.17 2.97
CA ASN A 182 -7.94 -4.03 3.22
C ASN A 182 -7.58 -3.64 4.67
N HIS A 183 -8.55 -3.63 5.59
CA HIS A 183 -8.36 -3.17 6.95
C HIS A 183 -7.17 -3.84 7.67
N ILE A 184 -6.99 -5.15 7.50
CA ILE A 184 -5.88 -5.88 8.14
C ILE A 184 -4.53 -5.40 7.60
N LYS A 185 -4.42 -5.14 6.29
CA LYS A 185 -3.16 -4.73 5.65
C LYS A 185 -2.64 -3.39 6.16
N TYR A 186 -3.51 -2.42 6.42
CA TYR A 186 -3.07 -1.16 7.05
C TYR A 186 -2.47 -1.37 8.44
N VAL A 187 -3.00 -2.32 9.22
CA VAL A 187 -2.48 -2.67 10.56
C VAL A 187 -1.14 -3.38 10.44
N GLU A 188 -1.02 -4.35 9.52
CA GLU A 188 0.25 -5.04 9.24
C GLU A 188 1.36 -4.05 8.86
N LEU A 189 1.07 -3.14 7.93
CA LEU A 189 2.03 -2.11 7.51
C LEU A 189 2.38 -1.14 8.65
N TYR A 190 1.41 -0.78 9.47
CA TYR A 190 1.67 0.06 10.64
C TYR A 190 2.64 -0.60 11.62
N GLN A 191 2.51 -1.92 11.83
CA GLN A 191 3.41 -2.69 12.70
C GLN A 191 4.80 -2.85 12.08
N GLU A 192 4.90 -3.14 10.78
CA GLU A 192 6.18 -3.27 10.07
C GLU A 192 7.00 -1.97 10.13
N PHE A 193 6.34 -0.81 10.02
CA PHE A 193 6.98 0.50 9.97
C PHE A 193 6.79 1.33 11.25
N GLN A 194 6.55 0.70 12.41
CA GLN A 194 6.23 1.42 13.65
C GLN A 194 7.23 2.52 14.04
N ASN A 195 8.52 2.33 13.70
CA ASN A 195 9.59 3.29 14.01
C ASN A 195 9.84 4.33 12.90
N ASP A 196 9.09 4.28 11.80
CA ASP A 196 9.33 5.09 10.60
C ASP A 196 8.03 5.70 10.07
N TYR A 197 7.78 6.95 10.44
CA TYR A 197 6.56 7.66 10.05
C TYR A 197 6.43 7.82 8.54
N TYR A 198 7.52 8.13 7.85
CA TYR A 198 7.51 8.26 6.39
C TYR A 198 7.26 6.92 5.72
N GLY A 199 7.78 5.84 6.28
CA GLY A 199 7.44 4.46 5.92
C GLY A 199 5.93 4.21 6.03
N ILE A 200 5.30 4.55 7.16
CA ILE A 200 3.85 4.36 7.34
C ILE A 200 3.06 5.11 6.26
N VAL A 201 3.32 6.41 6.09
CA VAL A 201 2.58 7.25 5.12
C VAL A 201 2.77 6.76 3.69
N LEU A 202 4.01 6.42 3.30
CA LEU A 202 4.32 5.90 1.97
C LEU A 202 3.55 4.60 1.69
N ASN A 203 3.65 3.62 2.59
CA ASN A 203 3.09 2.30 2.35
C ASN A 203 1.56 2.30 2.41
N TRP A 204 0.96 3.11 3.28
CA TRP A 204 -0.50 3.30 3.27
C TRP A 204 -0.99 3.96 2.00
N ARG A 205 -0.30 4.99 1.49
CA ARG A 205 -0.68 5.61 0.22
C ARG A 205 -0.50 4.65 -0.95
N LEU A 206 0.58 3.88 -0.97
CA LEU A 206 0.79 2.85 -1.99
C LEU A 206 -0.32 1.79 -1.96
N LEU A 207 -0.80 1.39 -0.77
CA LEU A 207 -1.93 0.48 -0.66
C LEU A 207 -3.22 1.06 -1.25
N GLU A 208 -3.51 2.35 -1.01
CA GLU A 208 -4.64 3.04 -1.64
C GLU A 208 -4.51 3.10 -3.17
N ILE A 209 -3.31 3.40 -3.69
CA ILE A 209 -3.05 3.44 -5.13
C ILE A 209 -3.25 2.05 -5.76
N ILE A 210 -2.77 0.99 -5.11
CA ILE A 210 -2.99 -0.39 -5.60
C ILE A 210 -4.48 -0.73 -5.61
N HIS A 211 -5.22 -0.31 -4.58
CA HIS A 211 -6.67 -0.49 -4.54
C HIS A 211 -7.37 0.26 -5.68
N GLN A 212 -6.99 1.52 -5.93
CA GLN A 212 -7.53 2.33 -7.03
C GLN A 212 -7.21 1.71 -8.40
N LEU A 213 -5.96 1.28 -8.62
CA LEU A 213 -5.58 0.59 -9.86
C LEU A 213 -6.35 -0.71 -10.07
N ASN A 214 -6.67 -1.42 -8.98
CA ASN A 214 -7.46 -2.64 -9.07
C ASN A 214 -8.91 -2.35 -9.48
N LEU A 215 -9.50 -1.25 -8.97
CA LEU A 215 -10.81 -0.79 -9.43
C LEU A 215 -10.80 -0.36 -10.89
N THR A 216 -9.82 0.45 -11.31
CA THR A 216 -9.66 0.86 -12.71
C THR A 216 -9.45 -0.34 -13.64
N TYR A 217 -8.69 -1.35 -13.21
CA TYR A 217 -8.54 -2.59 -13.97
C TYR A 217 -9.85 -3.36 -14.14
N LEU A 218 -10.73 -3.35 -13.13
CA LEU A 218 -12.06 -3.95 -13.22
C LEU A 218 -13.02 -3.16 -14.13
N GLU A 219 -12.89 -1.83 -14.18
CA GLU A 219 -13.62 -0.96 -15.11
C GLU A 219 -13.20 -1.25 -16.55
N GLU A 220 -11.89 -1.35 -16.80
CA GLU A 220 -11.31 -1.56 -18.13
C GLU A 220 -11.16 -3.04 -18.49
N LEU A 221 -11.88 -3.97 -17.85
CA LEU A 221 -11.62 -5.43 -17.91
C LEU A 221 -11.67 -6.04 -19.34
N ASN A 222 -12.36 -5.39 -20.28
CA ASN A 222 -12.46 -5.79 -21.69
C ASN A 222 -11.73 -4.82 -22.65
N GLU A 223 -11.04 -3.82 -22.12
CA GLU A 223 -10.36 -2.76 -22.87
C GLU A 223 -8.83 -2.96 -22.89
N ASP A 224 -8.11 -2.02 -23.50
CA ASP A 224 -6.65 -2.08 -23.58
C ASP A 224 -6.00 -1.65 -22.26
N HIS A 225 -5.27 -2.56 -21.62
CA HIS A 225 -4.64 -2.35 -20.32
C HIS A 225 -3.24 -1.69 -20.38
N GLU A 226 -2.80 -1.18 -21.53
CA GLU A 226 -1.47 -0.58 -21.70
C GLU A 226 -1.16 0.53 -20.67
N GLN A 227 -2.13 1.38 -20.35
CA GLN A 227 -1.93 2.46 -19.38
C GLN A 227 -1.72 1.93 -17.97
N ILE A 228 -2.56 0.99 -17.51
CA ILE A 228 -2.44 0.35 -16.19
C ILE A 228 -1.09 -0.36 -16.07
N LEU A 229 -0.64 -1.05 -17.12
CA LEU A 229 0.67 -1.70 -17.15
C LEU A 229 1.83 -0.71 -16.98
N ASN A 230 1.76 0.46 -17.62
CA ASN A 230 2.77 1.52 -17.48
C ASN A 230 2.80 2.10 -16.05
N ASP A 231 1.63 2.30 -15.44
CA ASP A 231 1.51 2.82 -14.08
C ASP A 231 2.06 1.81 -13.06
N VAL A 232 1.72 0.53 -13.23
CA VAL A 232 2.26 -0.59 -12.45
C VAL A 232 3.79 -0.64 -12.53
N GLN A 233 4.38 -0.53 -13.73
CA GLN A 233 5.84 -0.51 -13.86
C GLN A 233 6.50 0.70 -13.18
N THR A 234 5.79 1.81 -13.07
CA THR A 234 6.29 3.00 -12.38
C THR A 234 6.26 2.81 -10.87
N ILE A 235 5.19 2.21 -10.33
CA ILE A 235 5.05 1.87 -8.90
C ILE A 235 6.07 0.79 -8.49
N GLU A 236 6.29 -0.22 -9.33
CA GLU A 236 7.25 -1.31 -9.10
C GLU A 236 8.66 -0.77 -8.79
N LYS A 237 9.06 0.33 -9.43
CA LYS A 237 10.37 0.98 -9.22
C LYS A 237 10.50 1.69 -7.86
N ILE A 238 9.38 2.05 -7.23
CA ILE A 238 9.36 2.76 -5.93
C ILE A 238 9.37 1.75 -4.77
N LEU A 239 8.77 0.58 -4.96
CA LEU A 239 8.63 -0.44 -3.94
C LEU A 239 9.96 -1.11 -3.57
N ASP A 240 10.06 -1.62 -2.34
CA ASP A 240 11.18 -2.47 -1.93
C ASP A 240 10.76 -3.93 -2.10
N GLN A 241 11.51 -4.72 -2.85
CA GLN A 241 11.19 -6.13 -3.12
C GLN A 241 11.03 -6.98 -1.85
N LYS A 242 11.61 -6.53 -0.73
CA LYS A 242 11.52 -7.26 0.55
C LYS A 242 10.30 -6.90 1.40
N SER A 243 9.61 -5.79 1.12
CA SER A 243 8.50 -5.32 1.97
C SER A 243 7.23 -6.14 1.79
N SER A 244 6.36 -6.14 2.81
CA SER A 244 5.06 -6.82 2.71
C SER A 244 4.17 -6.23 1.61
N ILE A 245 4.18 -4.91 1.42
CA ILE A 245 3.41 -4.23 0.37
C ILE A 245 3.85 -4.68 -1.03
N TYR A 246 5.15 -5.00 -1.25
CA TYR A 246 5.61 -5.49 -2.54
C TYR A 246 5.07 -6.87 -2.84
N LYS A 247 4.94 -7.74 -1.85
CA LYS A 247 4.32 -9.07 -2.03
C LYS A 247 2.84 -8.93 -2.40
N TYR A 248 2.13 -8.03 -1.72
CA TYR A 248 0.74 -7.72 -2.06
C TYR A 248 0.62 -7.13 -3.48
N PHE A 249 1.54 -6.23 -3.84
CA PHE A 249 1.63 -5.69 -5.19
C PHE A 249 1.95 -6.77 -6.24
N GLU A 250 2.86 -7.70 -5.97
CA GLU A 250 3.21 -8.82 -6.86
C GLU A 250 2.00 -9.68 -7.20
N LEU A 251 1.10 -9.90 -6.24
CA LEU A 251 -0.19 -10.57 -6.48
C LEU A 251 -1.03 -9.79 -7.48
N PHE A 252 -1.22 -8.49 -7.27
CA PHE A 252 -1.99 -7.63 -8.18
C PHE A 252 -1.40 -7.59 -9.60
N VAL A 253 -0.08 -7.40 -9.72
CA VAL A 253 0.57 -7.35 -11.04
C VAL A 253 0.43 -8.67 -11.79
N THR A 254 0.43 -9.80 -11.08
CA THR A 254 0.24 -11.12 -11.70
C THR A 254 -1.19 -11.32 -12.22
N ILE A 255 -2.19 -10.68 -11.61
CA ILE A 255 -3.57 -10.67 -12.10
C ILE A 255 -3.66 -9.93 -13.44
N ILE A 256 -3.03 -8.76 -13.54
CA ILE A 256 -3.03 -7.95 -14.77
C ILE A 256 -2.22 -8.64 -15.88
N ASP A 257 -1.05 -9.20 -15.54
CA ASP A 257 -0.16 -9.88 -16.48
C ASP A 257 0.09 -11.34 -16.07
N SER A 258 -0.76 -12.23 -16.59
CA SER A 258 -0.67 -13.67 -16.32
C SER A 258 0.68 -14.30 -16.75
N LYS A 259 1.47 -13.65 -17.61
CA LYS A 259 2.82 -14.12 -17.98
C LYS A 259 3.79 -14.10 -16.80
N ARG A 260 3.51 -13.32 -15.76
CA ARG A 260 4.33 -13.28 -14.53
C ARG A 260 4.01 -14.40 -13.54
N SER A 261 2.97 -15.20 -13.77
CA SER A 261 2.54 -16.29 -12.88
C SER A 261 3.65 -17.27 -12.49
N PRO A 262 4.58 -17.68 -13.39
CA PRO A 262 5.69 -18.56 -13.00
C PRO A 262 6.64 -17.92 -11.96
N ASN A 263 6.83 -16.60 -12.01
CA ASN A 263 7.67 -15.88 -11.05
C ASN A 263 6.99 -15.85 -9.67
N LEU A 264 5.69 -15.55 -9.63
CA LEU A 264 4.90 -15.61 -8.40
C LEU A 264 4.93 -17.02 -7.79
N TYR A 265 4.77 -18.06 -8.62
CA TYR A 265 4.91 -19.45 -8.16
C TYR A 265 6.28 -19.73 -7.54
N ALA A 266 7.36 -19.30 -8.19
CA ALA A 266 8.71 -19.48 -7.67
C ALA A 266 8.94 -18.72 -6.35
N SER A 267 8.43 -17.49 -6.25
CA SER A 267 8.47 -16.64 -5.05
C SER A 267 7.74 -17.31 -3.87
N LEU A 268 6.48 -17.72 -4.06
CA LEU A 268 5.68 -18.40 -3.04
C LEU A 268 6.27 -19.76 -2.65
N ARG A 269 6.75 -20.54 -3.62
CA ARG A 269 7.44 -21.80 -3.35
C ARG A 269 8.70 -21.59 -2.51
N GLY A 270 9.49 -20.56 -2.81
CA GLY A 270 10.67 -20.16 -2.04
C GLY A 270 10.30 -19.74 -0.62
N LYS A 271 9.25 -18.93 -0.45
CA LYS A 271 8.69 -18.53 0.87
C LYS A 271 8.36 -19.76 1.71
N VAL A 272 7.58 -20.70 1.16
CA VAL A 272 7.18 -21.93 1.86
C VAL A 272 8.40 -22.77 2.22
N GLN A 273 9.33 -22.99 1.28
CA GLN A 273 10.52 -23.79 1.54
C GLN A 273 11.41 -23.18 2.62
N ASN A 274 11.61 -21.86 2.59
CA ASN A 274 12.42 -21.16 3.59
C ASN A 274 11.78 -21.22 4.99
N SER A 275 10.46 -21.09 5.08
CA SER A 275 9.75 -21.21 6.36
C SER A 275 9.79 -22.64 6.91
N LEU A 276 9.66 -23.65 6.04
CA LEU A 276 9.79 -25.06 6.45
C LEU A 276 11.22 -25.38 6.89
N ASP A 277 12.23 -24.89 6.16
CA ASP A 277 13.64 -25.10 6.50
C ASP A 277 13.97 -24.41 7.85
N ARG A 278 13.43 -23.21 8.12
CA ARG A 278 13.56 -22.54 9.42
C ARG A 278 12.87 -23.30 10.55
N PHE A 279 11.62 -23.74 10.32
CA PHE A 279 10.86 -24.49 11.32
C PHE A 279 11.56 -25.80 11.70
N LYS A 280 12.12 -26.51 10.71
CA LYS A 280 12.94 -27.70 10.97
C LYS A 280 14.21 -27.36 11.73
N ALA A 281 14.94 -26.32 11.35
CA ALA A 281 16.13 -25.88 12.08
C ALA A 281 15.81 -25.48 13.54
N GLU A 282 14.61 -24.96 13.82
CA GLU A 282 14.19 -24.61 15.18
C GLU A 282 13.75 -25.83 16.01
N ILE A 283 13.16 -26.86 15.39
CA ILE A 283 12.64 -28.06 16.08
C ILE A 283 13.68 -29.17 16.19
N GLU A 284 14.39 -29.43 15.10
CA GLU A 284 15.41 -30.49 15.00
C GLU A 284 16.77 -29.97 15.49
N GLY A 285 16.91 -28.65 15.73
CA GLY A 285 18.18 -27.97 15.92
C GLY A 285 18.88 -27.70 14.59
N LEU A 286 19.80 -26.74 14.55
CA LEU A 286 20.73 -26.66 13.42
C LEU A 286 21.53 -27.97 13.41
N ASP A 287 21.41 -28.75 12.34
CA ASP A 287 22.39 -29.80 12.02
C ASP A 287 23.77 -29.12 11.90
N LEU A 288 24.49 -29.09 13.01
CA LEU A 288 25.88 -28.61 13.14
C LEU A 288 26.87 -29.67 12.61
N THR A 289 26.43 -30.60 11.79
CA THR A 289 27.30 -31.54 11.09
C THR A 289 27.68 -30.93 9.75
N ASP A 290 28.81 -30.23 9.71
CA ASP A 290 29.86 -30.43 8.72
C ASP A 290 30.81 -29.22 8.70
N HIS A 291 31.66 -29.08 9.73
CA HIS A 291 32.96 -28.41 9.64
C HIS A 291 33.90 -28.78 10.80
N GLU A 292 34.09 -30.07 11.08
CA GLU A 292 35.30 -30.54 11.77
C GLU A 292 35.85 -31.78 11.05
N ILE A 293 36.54 -31.53 9.94
CA ILE A 293 37.58 -32.46 9.48
C ILE A 293 38.76 -32.26 10.44
N TYR A 294 38.70 -32.87 11.62
CA TYR A 294 39.88 -33.12 12.42
C TYR A 294 40.43 -34.49 12.03
N ASN A 295 41.39 -34.45 11.10
CA ASN A 295 42.42 -35.48 11.00
C ASN A 295 43.19 -35.50 12.32
N THR A 296 42.92 -36.48 13.17
CA THR A 296 43.91 -37.01 14.12
C THR A 296 43.75 -38.52 14.19
N SER A 297 44.89 -39.18 14.15
CA SER A 297 45.12 -40.59 13.89
C SER A 297 44.83 -41.49 15.08
N ASP A 298 44.78 -42.78 14.73
CA ASP A 298 45.15 -43.97 15.51
C ASP A 298 44.09 -44.67 16.37
N GLU A 299 43.70 -45.82 15.80
CA GLU A 299 43.60 -47.16 16.41
C GLU A 299 42.46 -47.52 17.39
N GLU A 300 42.03 -48.78 17.18
CA GLU A 300 41.30 -49.71 18.06
C GLU A 300 39.77 -49.68 18.11
N ASN A 301 39.21 -50.65 17.36
CA ASN A 301 38.05 -51.49 17.64
C ASN A 301 37.27 -51.19 18.93
N THR A 302 36.01 -50.80 18.76
CA THR A 302 34.94 -51.26 19.64
C THR A 302 33.63 -51.36 18.86
N GLU A 303 33.12 -52.59 18.75
CA GLU A 303 31.74 -52.88 18.36
C GLU A 303 30.80 -52.19 19.36
N LEU A 304 30.15 -51.10 18.95
CA LEU A 304 29.08 -50.47 19.71
C LEU A 304 27.96 -50.08 18.74
N GLU A 305 26.86 -50.82 18.93
CA GLU A 305 25.44 -50.46 18.83
C GLU A 305 24.96 -49.63 17.63
N ASP A 306 23.91 -50.16 16.98
CA ASP A 306 23.10 -49.55 15.92
C ASP A 306 23.05 -48.02 16.01
N ALA A 307 23.90 -47.36 15.22
CA ALA A 307 23.78 -45.95 14.97
C ALA A 307 22.37 -45.68 14.43
N PRO A 308 21.62 -44.70 14.98
CA PRO A 308 20.31 -44.37 14.45
C PRO A 308 20.47 -44.08 12.95
N PRO A 309 19.57 -44.59 12.08
CA PRO A 309 19.71 -44.39 10.66
C PRO A 309 19.82 -42.89 10.40
N ALA A 310 20.95 -42.49 9.80
CA ALA A 310 21.20 -41.10 9.46
C ALA A 310 19.94 -40.52 8.78
N PRO A 311 19.43 -39.36 9.21
CA PRO A 311 18.23 -38.81 8.62
C PRO A 311 18.42 -38.70 7.10
N PRO A 312 17.40 -39.05 6.30
CA PRO A 312 17.56 -39.12 4.86
C PRO A 312 18.03 -37.77 4.31
N LYS A 313 19.20 -37.74 3.67
CA LYS A 313 19.81 -36.57 3.00
C LYS A 313 18.96 -35.95 1.88
N VAL A 314 17.78 -36.50 1.62
CA VAL A 314 16.84 -36.03 0.60
C VAL A 314 15.83 -35.12 1.27
N LYS A 315 15.94 -33.80 1.02
CA LYS A 315 14.92 -32.84 1.44
C LYS A 315 13.54 -33.35 0.98
N PRO A 316 12.58 -33.58 1.90
CA PRO A 316 11.29 -34.14 1.52
C PRO A 316 10.59 -33.17 0.57
N SER A 317 9.97 -33.68 -0.49
CA SER A 317 9.18 -32.84 -1.40
C SER A 317 8.09 -32.07 -0.65
N LEU A 318 7.69 -30.89 -1.16
CA LEU A 318 6.59 -30.11 -0.56
C LEU A 318 5.30 -30.91 -0.44
N ARG A 319 5.05 -31.82 -1.39
CA ARG A 319 3.89 -32.73 -1.37
C ARG A 319 3.92 -33.65 -0.15
N ALA A 320 5.10 -34.12 0.27
CA ALA A 320 5.27 -34.93 1.47
C ALA A 320 5.09 -34.13 2.77
N GLN A 321 5.13 -32.80 2.71
CA GLN A 321 5.01 -31.89 3.85
C GLN A 321 3.67 -31.11 3.87
N ARG A 322 2.66 -31.57 3.13
CA ARG A 322 1.37 -30.86 2.95
C ARG A 322 0.67 -30.53 4.27
N SER A 323 0.61 -31.48 5.22
CA SER A 323 -0.02 -31.26 6.51
C SER A 323 0.68 -30.16 7.31
N LEU A 324 2.01 -30.14 7.27
CA LEU A 324 2.80 -29.13 7.96
C LEU A 324 2.62 -27.73 7.33
N VAL A 325 2.59 -27.65 6.00
CA VAL A 325 2.30 -26.40 5.28
C VAL A 325 0.94 -25.84 5.67
N ALA A 326 -0.08 -26.70 5.75
CA ALA A 326 -1.43 -26.32 6.15
C ALA A 326 -1.50 -25.88 7.63
N SER A 327 -0.87 -26.64 8.54
CA SER A 327 -0.85 -26.31 9.98
C SER A 327 -0.10 -25.01 10.29
N LEU A 328 0.92 -24.69 9.50
CA LEU A 328 1.70 -23.46 9.65
C LEU A 328 1.09 -22.26 8.92
N GLY A 329 0.02 -22.45 8.12
CA GLY A 329 -0.63 -21.36 7.39
C GLY A 329 0.32 -20.61 6.46
N LEU A 330 1.28 -21.30 5.83
CA LEU A 330 2.36 -20.64 5.08
C LEU A 330 1.91 -19.99 3.76
N VAL A 331 0.75 -20.41 3.25
CA VAL A 331 0.10 -19.88 2.05
C VAL A 331 -1.31 -19.49 2.45
N ASP A 332 -1.66 -18.23 2.20
CA ASP A 332 -3.01 -17.73 2.44
C ASP A 332 -3.98 -18.19 1.34
N GLU A 333 -5.27 -18.24 1.65
CA GLU A 333 -6.32 -18.59 0.68
C GLU A 333 -6.35 -17.59 -0.49
N GLU A 334 -6.15 -16.30 -0.22
CA GLU A 334 -6.02 -15.26 -1.25
C GLU A 334 -4.83 -15.52 -2.18
N GLU A 335 -3.64 -15.82 -1.62
CA GLU A 335 -2.43 -16.15 -2.39
C GLU A 335 -2.67 -17.37 -3.30
N PHE A 336 -3.39 -18.38 -2.79
CA PHE A 336 -3.73 -19.59 -3.53
C PHE A 336 -4.70 -19.33 -4.69
N ILE A 337 -5.80 -18.61 -4.44
CA ILE A 337 -6.81 -18.29 -5.46
C ILE A 337 -6.19 -17.48 -6.59
N ILE A 338 -5.43 -16.43 -6.25
CA ILE A 338 -4.78 -15.55 -7.22
C ILE A 338 -3.78 -16.34 -8.07
N LEU A 339 -2.85 -17.06 -7.42
CA LEU A 339 -1.83 -17.83 -8.13
C LEU A 339 -2.45 -18.86 -9.08
N THR A 340 -3.46 -19.59 -8.60
CA THR A 340 -4.08 -20.66 -9.40
C THR A 340 -4.84 -20.07 -10.58
N SER A 341 -5.61 -19.00 -10.38
CA SER A 341 -6.35 -18.31 -11.45
C SER A 341 -5.41 -17.78 -12.53
N CYS A 342 -4.30 -17.14 -12.13
CA CYS A 342 -3.34 -16.59 -13.07
C CYS A 342 -2.57 -17.69 -13.82
N LEU A 343 -2.21 -18.80 -13.15
CA LEU A 343 -1.59 -19.95 -13.79
C LEU A 343 -2.51 -20.62 -14.82
N ILE A 344 -3.82 -20.71 -14.53
CA ILE A 344 -4.80 -21.22 -15.50
C ILE A 344 -4.78 -20.35 -16.76
N LEU A 345 -4.87 -19.02 -16.61
CA LEU A 345 -4.80 -18.08 -17.74
C LEU A 345 -3.47 -18.18 -18.50
N TYR A 346 -2.37 -18.32 -17.77
CA TYR A 346 -1.04 -18.52 -18.36
C TYR A 346 -0.97 -19.78 -19.22
N PHE A 347 -1.40 -20.94 -18.71
CA PHE A 347 -1.39 -22.18 -19.48
C PHE A 347 -2.38 -22.18 -20.65
N THR A 348 -3.52 -21.51 -20.50
CA THR A 348 -4.45 -21.27 -21.60
C THR A 348 -3.80 -20.44 -22.71
N SER A 349 -3.04 -19.39 -22.35
CA SER A 349 -2.29 -18.56 -23.32
C SER A 349 -1.21 -19.34 -24.08
N LEU A 350 -0.65 -20.38 -23.44
CA LEU A 350 0.33 -21.30 -24.04
C LEU A 350 -0.32 -22.44 -24.83
N GLN A 351 -1.64 -22.44 -25.01
CA GLN A 351 -2.39 -23.52 -25.66
C GLN A 351 -2.19 -24.89 -24.97
N GLN A 352 -2.10 -24.90 -23.64
CA GLN A 352 -2.00 -26.11 -22.82
C GLN A 352 -3.28 -26.34 -21.98
N PRO A 353 -4.44 -26.60 -22.63
CA PRO A 353 -5.74 -26.65 -21.94
C PRO A 353 -5.84 -27.77 -20.91
N SER A 354 -5.11 -28.87 -21.08
CA SER A 354 -5.10 -29.99 -20.13
C SER A 354 -4.48 -29.62 -18.76
N GLN A 355 -3.51 -28.70 -18.74
CA GLN A 355 -2.92 -28.21 -17.48
C GLN A 355 -3.83 -27.17 -16.83
N ALA A 356 -4.42 -26.29 -17.64
CA ALA A 356 -5.42 -25.32 -17.20
C ALA A 356 -6.63 -26.00 -16.53
N SER A 357 -7.23 -27.01 -17.18
CA SER A 357 -8.36 -27.77 -16.64
C SER A 357 -8.03 -28.48 -15.32
N ARG A 358 -6.85 -29.10 -15.22
CA ARG A 358 -6.39 -29.73 -13.96
C ARG A 358 -6.23 -28.73 -12.82
N LEU A 359 -5.80 -27.50 -13.12
CA LEU A 359 -5.66 -26.44 -12.12
C LEU A 359 -7.02 -25.88 -11.71
N LEU A 360 -7.93 -25.71 -12.67
CA LEU A 360 -9.30 -25.25 -12.45
C LEU A 360 -10.06 -26.15 -11.46
N PHE A 361 -9.81 -27.46 -11.49
CA PHE A 361 -10.38 -28.39 -10.52
C PHE A 361 -10.06 -28.03 -9.06
N TYR A 362 -8.86 -27.49 -8.78
CA TYR A 362 -8.51 -27.10 -7.41
C TYR A 362 -9.22 -25.84 -6.90
N LEU A 363 -9.84 -25.06 -7.79
CA LEU A 363 -10.62 -23.89 -7.43
C LEU A 363 -12.08 -24.22 -7.08
N LYS A 364 -12.54 -25.47 -7.29
CA LYS A 364 -13.90 -25.92 -6.95
C LYS A 364 -14.21 -25.75 -5.45
N ASP A 365 -13.21 -25.89 -4.59
CA ASP A 365 -13.35 -25.78 -3.14
C ASP A 365 -13.07 -24.37 -2.59
N SER A 366 -12.99 -23.35 -3.46
CA SER A 366 -12.71 -21.97 -3.02
C SER A 366 -13.85 -21.38 -2.20
N SER A 367 -13.49 -20.69 -1.10
CA SER A 367 -14.44 -19.96 -0.26
C SER A 367 -15.11 -18.81 -1.01
N SER A 368 -16.37 -18.52 -0.68
CA SER A 368 -17.07 -17.31 -1.15
C SER A 368 -16.61 -16.03 -0.45
N LYS A 369 -15.79 -16.14 0.61
CA LYS A 369 -15.20 -14.99 1.33
C LYS A 369 -13.95 -14.48 0.62
N LEU A 370 -14.15 -13.80 -0.51
CA LEU A 370 -13.07 -13.25 -1.32
C LEU A 370 -12.73 -11.82 -0.86
N THR A 371 -11.46 -11.46 -0.94
CA THR A 371 -11.01 -10.06 -0.97
C THR A 371 -11.26 -9.44 -2.34
N LEU A 372 -11.03 -8.13 -2.49
CA LEU A 372 -11.12 -7.50 -3.81
C LEU A 372 -10.10 -8.13 -4.80
N LEU A 373 -8.85 -8.39 -4.40
CA LEU A 373 -7.88 -9.04 -5.30
C LEU A 373 -8.28 -10.47 -5.66
N GLY A 374 -8.78 -11.25 -4.70
CA GLY A 374 -9.30 -12.59 -4.96
C GLY A 374 -10.49 -12.56 -5.93
N PHE A 375 -11.39 -11.60 -5.75
CA PHE A 375 -12.49 -11.35 -6.68
C PHE A 375 -11.98 -10.96 -8.07
N THR A 376 -11.03 -10.01 -8.17
CA THR A 376 -10.44 -9.60 -9.45
C THR A 376 -9.82 -10.79 -10.19
N ALA A 377 -9.03 -11.62 -9.50
CA ALA A 377 -8.43 -12.80 -10.11
C ALA A 377 -9.48 -13.78 -10.68
N LEU A 378 -10.56 -14.01 -9.93
CA LEU A 378 -11.64 -14.91 -10.34
C LEU A 378 -12.47 -14.34 -11.48
N VAL A 379 -12.87 -13.06 -11.43
CA VAL A 379 -13.66 -12.47 -12.50
C VAL A 379 -12.85 -12.37 -13.80
N THR A 380 -11.55 -12.04 -13.72
CA THR A 380 -10.65 -12.08 -14.88
C THR A 380 -10.51 -13.49 -15.45
N LEU A 381 -10.42 -14.52 -14.59
CA LEU A 381 -10.40 -15.91 -15.02
C LEU A 381 -11.69 -16.31 -15.74
N ILE A 382 -12.83 -16.04 -15.12
CA ILE A 382 -14.17 -16.38 -15.62
C ILE A 382 -14.43 -15.67 -16.95
N ASN A 383 -14.02 -14.40 -17.09
CA ASN A 383 -14.19 -13.64 -18.32
C ASN A 383 -13.38 -14.27 -19.47
N ASN A 384 -12.11 -14.60 -19.23
CA ASN A 384 -11.17 -15.02 -20.27
C ASN A 384 -11.16 -16.53 -20.58
N LEU A 385 -11.61 -17.39 -19.66
CA LEU A 385 -11.55 -18.84 -19.86
C LEU A 385 -12.76 -19.35 -20.64
N LYS A 386 -12.54 -20.02 -21.78
CA LYS A 386 -13.59 -20.78 -22.48
C LYS A 386 -13.59 -22.22 -21.95
N PRO A 387 -14.74 -22.79 -21.55
CA PRO A 387 -14.81 -24.17 -21.08
C PRO A 387 -14.40 -25.12 -22.21
N THR A 388 -13.50 -26.07 -21.93
CA THR A 388 -13.04 -27.07 -22.91
C THR A 388 -13.63 -28.46 -22.66
N ALA A 389 -14.14 -28.71 -21.46
CA ALA A 389 -14.81 -29.94 -21.05
C ALA A 389 -15.96 -29.66 -20.06
N ASP A 390 -16.88 -30.61 -19.91
CA ASP A 390 -18.01 -30.49 -18.98
C ASP A 390 -17.56 -30.28 -17.52
N GLU A 391 -16.44 -30.91 -17.11
CA GLU A 391 -15.85 -30.73 -15.78
C GLU A 391 -15.32 -29.30 -15.54
N ASP A 392 -14.91 -28.60 -16.60
CA ASP A 392 -14.53 -27.20 -16.55
C ASP A 392 -15.75 -26.31 -16.33
N SER A 393 -16.90 -26.69 -16.93
CA SER A 393 -18.15 -25.96 -16.77
C SER A 393 -18.64 -25.99 -15.32
N GLU A 394 -18.60 -27.14 -14.66
CA GLU A 394 -18.98 -27.25 -13.24
C GLU A 394 -18.10 -26.39 -12.33
N ALA A 395 -16.78 -26.39 -12.56
CA ALA A 395 -15.87 -25.54 -11.80
C ALA A 395 -16.15 -24.06 -12.04
N LEU A 396 -16.36 -23.67 -13.29
CA LEU A 396 -16.68 -22.29 -13.65
C LEU A 396 -18.03 -21.84 -13.09
N ASP A 397 -19.04 -22.70 -13.04
CA ASP A 397 -20.34 -22.38 -12.43
C ASP A 397 -20.21 -22.07 -10.94
N ILE A 398 -19.39 -22.83 -10.21
CA ILE A 398 -19.09 -22.55 -8.79
C ILE A 398 -18.40 -21.18 -8.66
N LEU A 399 -17.42 -20.89 -9.51
CA LEU A 399 -16.72 -19.61 -9.48
C LEU A 399 -17.61 -18.42 -9.84
N VAL A 400 -18.51 -18.58 -10.82
CA VAL A 400 -19.54 -17.60 -11.18
C VAL A 400 -20.46 -17.36 -9.99
N LYS A 401 -20.89 -18.42 -9.30
CA LYS A 401 -21.70 -18.30 -8.08
C LYS A 401 -20.95 -17.53 -6.98
N ASN A 402 -19.68 -17.86 -6.72
CA ASN A 402 -18.86 -17.17 -5.71
C ASN A 402 -18.72 -15.67 -6.04
N CYS A 403 -18.43 -15.32 -7.30
CA CYS A 403 -18.35 -13.92 -7.74
C CYS A 403 -19.69 -13.19 -7.58
N ARG A 404 -20.80 -13.86 -7.90
CA ARG A 404 -22.15 -13.31 -7.74
C ARG A 404 -22.50 -13.09 -6.27
N GLU A 405 -22.19 -14.02 -5.38
CA GLU A 405 -22.40 -13.87 -3.94
C GLU A 405 -21.61 -12.67 -3.40
N TRP A 406 -20.35 -12.53 -3.82
CA TRP A 406 -19.49 -11.42 -3.44
C TRP A 406 -20.06 -10.07 -3.89
N LEU A 407 -20.48 -9.95 -5.16
CA LEU A 407 -21.07 -8.72 -5.71
C LEU A 407 -22.39 -8.32 -5.03
N ASN A 408 -23.13 -9.28 -4.48
CA ASN A 408 -24.39 -9.03 -3.77
C ASN A 408 -24.20 -8.74 -2.28
N ASP A 409 -23.01 -8.95 -1.72
CA ASP A 409 -22.73 -8.56 -0.33
C ASP A 409 -22.44 -7.06 -0.26
N THR A 410 -23.46 -6.30 0.14
CA THR A 410 -23.36 -4.85 0.34
C THR A 410 -22.23 -4.44 1.28
N LYS A 411 -21.87 -5.25 2.28
CA LYS A 411 -20.76 -4.91 3.20
C LYS A 411 -19.40 -4.98 2.52
N LEU A 412 -19.28 -5.84 1.52
CA LEU A 412 -18.05 -6.05 0.77
C LEU A 412 -17.96 -5.16 -0.47
N THR A 413 -19.04 -4.50 -0.87
CA THR A 413 -19.12 -3.73 -2.12
C THR A 413 -19.50 -2.27 -1.95
N ASP A 414 -19.68 -1.79 -0.71
CA ASP A 414 -20.10 -0.41 -0.43
C ASP A 414 -19.08 0.65 -0.92
N PHE A 415 -17.80 0.26 -1.05
CA PHE A 415 -16.74 1.12 -1.58
C PHE A 415 -16.75 1.22 -3.12
N MET A 416 -17.47 0.33 -3.80
CA MET A 416 -17.48 0.23 -5.26
C MET A 416 -18.61 1.08 -5.85
N GLU A 417 -18.33 1.80 -6.93
CA GLU A 417 -19.35 2.56 -7.64
C GLU A 417 -20.48 1.66 -8.16
N VAL A 418 -21.72 2.18 -8.14
CA VAL A 418 -22.91 1.41 -8.54
C VAL A 418 -22.85 0.98 -10.00
N GLU A 419 -22.28 1.83 -10.86
CA GLU A 419 -22.12 1.58 -12.29
C GLU A 419 -21.16 0.40 -12.52
N LEU A 420 -19.94 0.47 -11.96
CA LEU A 420 -18.96 -0.62 -12.00
C LEU A 420 -19.53 -1.93 -11.47
N ARG A 421 -20.21 -1.92 -10.32
CA ARG A 421 -20.83 -3.12 -9.75
C ARG A 421 -21.88 -3.73 -10.69
N SER A 422 -22.67 -2.88 -11.35
CA SER A 422 -23.67 -3.31 -12.33
C SER A 422 -23.01 -3.94 -13.56
N GLU A 423 -21.93 -3.37 -14.08
CA GLU A 423 -21.18 -3.92 -15.21
C GLU A 423 -20.54 -5.28 -14.89
N LEU A 424 -19.86 -5.38 -13.75
CA LEU A 424 -19.29 -6.65 -13.27
C LEU A 424 -20.38 -7.72 -13.07
N THR A 425 -21.55 -7.32 -12.56
CA THR A 425 -22.70 -8.23 -12.43
C THR A 425 -23.16 -8.74 -13.79
N LYS A 426 -23.22 -7.88 -14.82
CA LYS A 426 -23.56 -8.32 -16.18
C LYS A 426 -22.54 -9.31 -16.73
N ILE A 427 -21.24 -9.06 -16.54
CA ILE A 427 -20.17 -9.97 -16.98
C ILE A 427 -20.34 -11.35 -16.34
N VAL A 428 -20.50 -11.39 -15.02
CA VAL A 428 -20.66 -12.64 -14.25
C VAL A 428 -21.94 -13.38 -14.67
N VAL A 429 -23.05 -12.67 -14.85
CA VAL A 429 -24.34 -13.26 -15.27
C VAL A 429 -24.27 -13.79 -16.70
N ASN A 430 -23.72 -13.01 -17.64
CA ASN A 430 -23.55 -13.44 -19.03
C ASN A 430 -22.70 -14.70 -19.10
N LYS A 431 -21.60 -14.77 -18.33
CA LYS A 431 -20.79 -15.98 -18.31
C LYS A 431 -21.57 -17.18 -17.76
N GLY A 432 -22.34 -17.00 -16.69
CA GLY A 432 -23.23 -18.04 -16.18
C GLY A 432 -24.28 -18.48 -17.21
N MET A 433 -24.83 -17.57 -18.01
CA MET A 433 -25.76 -17.91 -19.09
C MET A 433 -25.10 -18.74 -20.20
N ILE A 434 -23.89 -18.36 -20.61
CA ILE A 434 -23.09 -19.09 -21.62
C ILE A 434 -22.78 -20.51 -21.14
N LEU A 435 -22.37 -20.68 -19.87
CA LEU A 435 -22.09 -22.00 -19.28
C LEU A 435 -23.33 -22.91 -19.24
N ASN A 436 -24.52 -22.31 -19.10
CA ASN A 436 -25.80 -23.03 -19.12
C ASN A 436 -26.39 -23.22 -20.55
N GLY A 437 -25.62 -22.90 -21.60
CA GLY A 437 -25.99 -23.17 -22.98
C GLY A 437 -26.87 -22.10 -23.64
N VAL A 438 -26.90 -20.88 -23.11
CA VAL A 438 -27.53 -19.73 -23.79
C VAL A 438 -26.51 -19.11 -24.75
N GLU A 439 -26.86 -19.02 -26.04
CA GLU A 439 -26.01 -18.42 -27.08
C GLU A 439 -25.85 -16.90 -26.86
N ASP A 440 -24.65 -16.38 -27.11
CA ASP A 440 -24.27 -14.99 -26.89
C ASP A 440 -24.89 -14.08 -27.98
N GLU A 441 -25.83 -13.19 -27.64
CA GLU A 441 -26.51 -12.32 -28.62
C GLU A 441 -25.59 -11.22 -29.23
N THR A 442 -24.29 -11.25 -28.96
CA THR A 442 -23.36 -10.15 -29.30
C THR A 442 -22.56 -10.30 -30.59
N GLU A 443 -22.61 -11.45 -31.29
CA GLU A 443 -21.83 -11.66 -32.54
C GLU A 443 -22.56 -11.31 -33.86
N ASP A 444 -23.86 -11.00 -33.86
CA ASP A 444 -24.65 -10.94 -35.11
C ASP A 444 -24.73 -9.58 -35.85
N ASN A 445 -23.95 -8.56 -35.47
CA ASN A 445 -24.00 -7.23 -36.11
C ASN A 445 -22.75 -6.80 -36.89
N VAL A 446 -22.03 -7.74 -37.51
CA VAL A 446 -21.07 -7.43 -38.60
C VAL A 446 -21.27 -8.34 -39.80
N VAL A 447 -22.45 -8.24 -40.43
CA VAL A 447 -22.59 -8.52 -41.87
C VAL A 447 -22.79 -7.19 -42.58
N ILE A 448 -21.68 -6.46 -42.81
CA ILE A 448 -21.67 -5.45 -43.85
C ILE A 448 -21.59 -6.20 -45.17
N ASN A 449 -22.74 -6.29 -45.84
CA ASN A 449 -22.86 -6.69 -47.23
C ASN A 449 -21.79 -5.99 -48.07
N LYS A 450 -20.90 -6.77 -48.66
CA LYS A 450 -20.12 -6.36 -49.83
C LYS A 450 -20.95 -6.70 -51.07
N ASP A 451 -21.48 -5.66 -51.71
CA ASP A 451 -21.63 -5.63 -53.17
C ASP A 451 -20.48 -4.79 -53.75
#